data_AF-A0A853BTJ5-F1
#
_entry.id   AF-A0A853BTJ5-F1
#
_cell.length_a   1.000
_cell.length_b   1.000
_cell.length_c   1.000
_cell.angle_alpha   90.00
_cell.angle_beta   90.00
_cell.angle_gamma   90.00
#
_symmetry.space_group_name_H-M   'P 1'
#
loop_
_entity.id
_entity.type
_entity.pdbx_description
1 polymer ?
#
loop_
_entity_poly.entity_id
_entity_poly.type
_entity_poly.pdbx_seq_one_letter_code
_entity_poly.pdbx_strand_id
1 'polypeptide(L)' 'MSDSINDASAVVFAARFYSAVASAQSVSTALEQAKVAMAVSALDDADLPEVRAREDVDLVSLLLVQPMSSR' A
#
# COMPACT_ATOMS: atom_id res chain seq x y z
N MET A 1 -14.96 2.34 13.57
CA MET A 1 -14.24 3.56 13.14
C MET A 1 -12.78 3.16 13.07
N SER A 2 -12.09 3.49 11.97
CA SER A 2 -10.63 3.37 11.93
C SER A 2 -10.04 4.40 12.89
N ASP A 3 -9.00 4.03 13.63
CA ASP A 3 -8.23 4.97 14.44
C ASP A 3 -7.43 5.94 13.54
N SER A 4 -6.89 7.01 14.12
CA SER A 4 -6.01 7.95 13.42
C SER A 4 -4.60 7.42 13.33
N ILE A 5 -4.00 7.51 12.14
CA ILE A 5 -2.58 7.24 11.91
C ILE A 5 -1.75 8.47 12.30
N ASN A 6 -0.60 8.27 12.95
CA ASN A 6 0.32 9.38 13.22
C ASN A 6 1.16 9.78 11.98
N ASP A 7 1.77 10.97 12.01
CA ASP A 7 2.50 11.51 10.84
C ASP A 7 3.68 10.63 10.40
N ALA A 8 4.44 10.05 11.35
CA ALA A 8 5.58 9.20 11.02
C ALA A 8 5.12 7.91 10.31
N SER A 9 4.08 7.28 10.83
CA SER A 9 3.37 6.15 10.24
C SER A 9 2.86 6.47 8.83
N ALA A 10 2.23 7.63 8.66
CA ALA A 10 1.70 8.07 7.36
C ALA A 10 2.80 8.29 6.31
N VAL A 11 3.93 8.89 6.71
CA VAL A 11 5.08 9.12 5.81
C VAL A 11 5.69 7.79 5.36
N VAL A 12 5.94 6.86 6.29
CA VAL A 12 6.50 5.54 5.96
C VAL A 12 5.55 4.74 5.07
N PHE A 13 4.25 4.75 5.39
CA PHE A 13 3.21 4.13 4.58
C PHE A 13 3.23 4.68 3.15
N ALA A 14 3.10 6.00 3.00
CA ALA A 14 3.00 6.65 1.69
C ALA A 14 4.26 6.39 0.84
N ALA A 15 5.45 6.53 1.44
CA ALA A 15 6.71 6.31 0.75
C ALA A 15 6.81 4.89 0.17
N ARG A 16 6.38 3.87 0.92
CA ARG A 16 6.40 2.48 0.44
C ARG A 16 5.27 2.12 -0.48
N PHE A 17 4.03 2.51 -0.14
CA PHE A 17 2.87 2.24 -0.95
C PHE A 17 3.03 2.82 -2.37
N TYR A 18 3.35 4.11 -2.48
CA TYR A 18 3.48 4.75 -3.79
C TYR A 18 4.71 4.27 -4.57
N SER A 19 5.80 3.89 -3.89
CA SER A 19 6.95 3.27 -4.56
C SER A 19 6.61 1.89 -5.15
N ALA A 20 5.79 1.10 -4.47
CA ALA A 20 5.35 -0.22 -4.95
C ALA A 20 4.40 -0.06 -6.14
N VAL A 21 3.44 0.88 -6.06
CA VAL A 21 2.56 1.23 -7.17
C VAL A 21 3.36 1.68 -8.40
N ALA A 22 4.37 2.56 -8.22
CA ALA A 22 5.24 3.01 -9.29
C ALA A 22 6.07 1.88 -9.91
N SER A 23 6.33 0.82 -9.15
CA SER A 23 7.03 -0.40 -9.58
C SER A 23 6.07 -1.43 -10.20
N ALA A 24 4.90 -1.00 -10.65
CA ALA A 24 3.85 -1.83 -11.26
C ALA A 24 3.45 -3.05 -10.41
N GLN A 25 3.48 -2.92 -9.08
CA GLN A 25 2.92 -3.92 -8.18
C GLN A 25 1.39 -3.76 -8.07
N SER A 26 0.70 -4.85 -7.72
CA SER A 26 -0.75 -4.77 -7.47
C SER A 26 -1.07 -3.95 -6.23
N VAL A 27 -2.29 -3.40 -6.18
CA VAL A 27 -2.75 -2.61 -5.03
C VAL A 27 -2.69 -3.42 -3.74
N SER A 28 -3.04 -4.71 -3.76
CA SER A 28 -2.91 -5.59 -2.59
C SER A 28 -1.45 -5.73 -2.14
N THR A 29 -0.54 -5.93 -3.08
CA THR A 29 0.90 -6.09 -2.79
C THR A 29 1.50 -4.79 -2.26
N ALA A 30 1.13 -3.65 -2.84
CA ALA A 30 1.59 -2.34 -2.39
C ALA A 30 1.12 -2.03 -0.95
N LEU A 31 -0.12 -2.38 -0.61
CA LEU A 31 -0.65 -2.23 0.74
C LEU A 31 0.13 -3.07 1.75
N GLU A 32 0.31 -4.37 1.48
CA GLU A 32 1.05 -5.27 2.37
C GLU A 32 2.51 -4.84 2.56
N GLN A 33 3.19 -4.42 1.48
CA GLN A 33 4.57 -3.90 1.57
C GLN A 33 4.65 -2.64 2.44
N ALA A 34 3.66 -1.75 2.37
CA ALA A 34 3.61 -0.56 3.21
C ALA A 34 3.38 -0.92 4.69
N LYS A 35 2.46 -1.85 4.99
CA LYS A 35 2.20 -2.32 6.36
C LYS A 35 3.42 -3.03 6.97
N VAL A 36 4.10 -3.88 6.20
CA VAL A 36 5.37 -4.50 6.61
C VAL A 36 6.44 -3.45 6.92
N ALA A 37 6.55 -2.40 6.10
CA ALA A 37 7.53 -1.34 6.34
C ALA A 37 7.24 -0.55 7.62
N MET A 38 5.98 -0.24 7.90
CA MET A 38 5.56 0.39 9.16
C MET A 38 5.92 -0.49 10.37
N ALA A 39 5.63 -1.80 10.28
CA ALA A 39 5.94 -2.75 11.35
C ALA A 39 7.45 -2.88 11.61
N VAL A 40 8.28 -2.91 10.55
CA VAL A 40 9.74 -2.94 10.67
C VAL A 40 10.30 -1.66 11.28
N SER A 41 9.63 -0.52 11.08
CA SER A 41 9.97 0.75 11.73
C SER A 41 9.48 0.85 13.19
N ALA A 42 8.92 -0.23 13.76
CA ALA A 42 8.36 -0.27 15.10
C ALA A 42 7.31 0.83 15.34
N LEU A 43 6.49 1.10 14.32
CA LEU A 43 5.40 2.07 14.40
C LEU A 43 4.10 1.35 14.80
N ASP A 44 3.41 1.91 15.79
CA ASP A 44 2.24 1.29 16.46
C ASP A 44 0.98 1.18 15.58
N ASP A 45 1.00 1.74 14.36
CA ASP A 45 -0.18 1.90 13.50
C ASP A 45 -0.18 0.99 12.25
N ALA A 46 0.66 -0.04 12.20
CA ALA A 46 0.86 -0.86 11.00
C ALA A 46 -0.39 -1.67 10.57
N ASP A 47 -1.34 -1.86 11.48
CA ASP A 47 -2.60 -2.56 11.26
C ASP A 47 -3.76 -1.65 10.80
N LEU A 48 -3.66 -0.33 11.02
CA LEU A 48 -4.69 0.66 10.66
C LEU A 48 -4.95 0.82 9.15
N PRO A 49 -3.96 0.68 8.23
CA PRO A 49 -4.23 0.83 6.81
C PRO A 49 -5.20 -0.24 6.28
N GLU A 50 -6.34 0.22 5.77
CA GLU A 50 -7.36 -0.57 5.10
C GLU A 50 -7.53 -0.14 3.64
N VAL A 51 -7.94 -1.08 2.79
CA VAL A 51 -8.32 -0.82 1.40
C VAL A 51 -9.80 -1.13 1.20
N ARG A 52 -10.50 -0.27 0.45
CA ARG A 52 -11.89 -0.48 0.06
C ARG A 52 -12.01 -0.36 -1.45
N ALA A 53 -12.64 -1.35 -2.04
CA ALA A 53 -12.89 -1.42 -3.48
C ALA A 53 -14.35 -1.81 -3.73
N ARG A 54 -14.80 -1.62 -4.97
CA ARG A 54 -16.09 -2.17 -5.42
C ARG A 54 -16.00 -3.70 -5.44
N GLU A 55 -17.13 -4.37 -5.28
CA GLU A 55 -17.20 -5.85 -5.23
C GLU A 55 -16.68 -6.53 -6.50
N ASP A 56 -16.75 -5.85 -7.64
CA ASP A 56 -16.28 -6.33 -8.95
C ASP A 56 -14.80 -6.06 -9.21
N VAL A 57 -14.06 -5.52 -8.23
CA VAL A 57 -12.64 -5.17 -8.36
C VAL A 57 -11.78 -6.14 -7.56
N ASP A 58 -10.96 -6.92 -8.27
CA ASP A 58 -9.93 -7.74 -7.64
C ASP A 58 -8.64 -6.94 -7.42
N LEU A 59 -8.34 -6.64 -6.16
CA LEU A 59 -7.14 -5.89 -5.76
C LEU A 59 -5.83 -6.66 -5.96
N VAL A 60 -5.88 -7.99 -6.08
CA VAL A 60 -4.70 -8.83 -6.30
C VAL A 60 -4.18 -8.66 -7.72
N SER A 61 -5.09 -8.51 -8.69
CA SER A 61 -4.74 -8.28 -10.10
C SER A 61 -4.78 -6.80 -10.52
N LEU A 62 -5.34 -5.90 -9.69
CA LEU A 62 -5.41 -4.47 -10.00
C LEU A 62 -4.02 -3.81 -9.99
N LEU A 63 -3.55 -3.41 -11.18
CA LEU A 63 -2.39 -2.56 -11.38
C LEU A 63 -2.82 -1.13 -11.69
N LEU A 64 -2.23 -0.14 -11.02
CA LEU A 64 -2.47 1.28 -11.31
C LEU A 64 -1.44 1.90 -12.25
N VAL A 65 -0.33 1.20 -12.50
CA VAL A 65 0.74 1.59 -13.42
C VAL A 65 0.99 0.44 -14.37
N GLN A 66 0.99 0.72 -15.68
CA GLN A 66 1.34 -0.29 -16.67
C GLN A 66 2.85 -0.54 -16.64
N PRO A 67 3.30 -1.80 -16.53
CA PRO A 67 4.71 -2.10 -16.68
C PRO A 67 5.15 -1.68 -18.07
N MET A 68 6.33 -1.06 -18.13
CA MET A 68 6.90 -0.64 -19.40
C MET A 68 7.24 -1.90 -20.20
N SER A 69 6.40 -2.26 -21.17
CA SER A 69 6.70 -3.35 -22.09
C SER A 69 8.04 -3.03 -22.76
N SER A 70 9.05 -3.87 -22.57
CA SER A 70 10.25 -3.85 -23.41
C SER A 70 9.78 -3.96 -24.86
N ARG A 71 9.87 -2.85 -25.59
CA ARG A 71 9.78 -2.83 -27.05
C ARG A 71 11.08 -3.33 -27.64
#